data_AF-A0A917XNW9-F1
#
_entry.id   AF-A0A917XNW9-F1
#
_cell.length_a   1.000
_cell.length_b   1.000
_cell.length_c   1.000
_cell.angle_alpha   90.00
_cell.angle_beta   90.00
_cell.angle_gamma   90.00
#
_symmetry.space_group_name_H-M   'P 1'
#
loop_
_entity.id
_entity.type
_entity.pdbx_description
1 polymer ?
#
loop_
_entity_poly.entity_id
_entity_poly.type
_entity_poly.pdbx_seq_one_letter_code
_entity_poly.pdbx_strand_id
1 'polypeptide(L)'
;MLRSELSLCTPLFVAQAAVSNHTGLIARTALAMPAAPFGSPAWQLPALVSYLHRLRQEDEDPAPDLWRAHTERATGPVPRPHLRYHADALHDPDAVCVLHIRLGPRDEDTGWPAADVAVIEQEEGACPFGRITRRHGAEAIAAYAADELTAEHARLTALARRHQDAAFLRLAELARRAADWADQVRAAAHADAVHIQADRARARIAR
;
A
#
# COMPACT_ATOMS: atom_id res chain seq x y z
N MET A 1 -27.15 -7.63 0.88
CA MET A 1 -27.18 -9.05 1.28
C MET A 1 -26.06 -9.79 0.54
N LEU A 2 -24.82 -9.61 1.00
CA LEU A 2 -23.60 -10.29 0.52
C LEU A 2 -22.81 -10.77 1.75
N ARG A 3 -23.53 -11.44 2.66
CA ARG A 3 -22.98 -12.05 3.87
C ARG A 3 -22.48 -13.49 3.60
N SER A 4 -22.26 -13.87 2.34
CA SER A 4 -22.55 -15.26 1.95
C SER A 4 -21.39 -16.15 1.49
N GLU A 5 -20.13 -15.72 1.50
CA GLU A 5 -19.04 -16.64 1.10
C GLU A 5 -17.81 -16.65 2.01
N LEU A 6 -17.70 -15.73 2.97
CA LEU A 6 -16.71 -15.82 4.05
C LEU A 6 -17.48 -16.11 5.34
N SER A 7 -17.23 -17.28 5.94
CA SER A 7 -17.80 -17.64 7.24
C SER A 7 -17.59 -16.52 8.26
N LEU A 8 -18.65 -16.27 9.04
CA LEU A 8 -18.96 -15.14 9.92
C LEU A 8 -17.95 -14.77 11.04
N CYS A 9 -16.68 -15.19 10.99
CA CYS A 9 -15.68 -14.86 12.02
C CYS A 9 -14.24 -14.70 11.48
N THR A 10 -14.02 -14.47 10.18
CA THR A 10 -12.64 -14.34 9.66
C THR A 10 -12.23 -12.87 9.64
N PRO A 11 -11.22 -12.44 10.41
CA PRO A 11 -10.69 -11.09 10.33
C PRO A 11 -10.28 -10.76 8.89
N LEU A 12 -10.61 -9.55 8.44
CA LEU A 12 -10.43 -9.07 7.08
C LEU A 12 -9.40 -7.94 7.01
N PHE A 13 -8.61 -7.98 5.96
CA PHE A 13 -7.92 -6.81 5.44
C PHE A 13 -8.75 -6.21 4.31
N VAL A 14 -8.92 -4.89 4.32
CA VAL A 14 -9.67 -4.17 3.29
C VAL A 14 -8.81 -3.06 2.69
N ALA A 15 -8.66 -3.06 1.37
CA ALA A 15 -8.09 -1.94 0.61
C ALA A 15 -9.22 -1.15 -0.04
N GLN A 16 -9.36 0.12 0.33
CA GLN A 16 -10.30 1.07 -0.26
C GLN A 16 -9.52 2.11 -1.04
N ALA A 17 -9.78 2.25 -2.34
CA ALA A 17 -9.14 3.23 -3.18
C ALA A 17 -10.16 4.22 -3.76
N ALA A 18 -9.84 5.50 -3.65
CA ALA A 18 -10.48 6.58 -4.37
C ALA A 18 -9.51 7.09 -5.44
N VAL A 19 -9.85 6.88 -6.72
CA VAL A 19 -9.02 7.27 -7.86
C VAL A 19 -9.69 8.46 -8.55
N SER A 20 -9.01 9.61 -8.54
CA SER A 20 -9.42 10.81 -9.25
C SER A 20 -8.63 10.98 -10.55
N ASN A 21 -9.34 11.29 -11.64
CA ASN A 21 -8.72 11.70 -12.90
C ASN A 21 -8.52 13.23 -12.98
N HIS A 22 -7.94 13.72 -14.08
CA HIS A 22 -7.75 15.17 -14.33
C HIS A 22 -9.06 15.97 -14.45
N THR A 23 -10.21 15.32 -14.64
CA THR A 23 -11.53 15.99 -14.66
C THR A 23 -12.17 16.10 -13.28
N GLY A 24 -11.51 15.60 -12.22
CA GLY A 24 -12.02 15.61 -10.85
C GLY A 24 -13.07 14.54 -10.55
N LEU A 25 -13.34 13.63 -11.49
CA LEU A 25 -14.23 12.49 -11.25
C LEU A 25 -13.52 11.48 -10.36
N ILE A 26 -14.19 11.08 -9.27
CA ILE A 26 -13.67 10.14 -8.29
C ILE A 26 -14.39 8.80 -8.46
N ALA A 27 -13.67 7.78 -8.88
CA ALA A 27 -14.16 6.41 -8.79
C ALA A 27 -13.68 5.76 -7.49
N ARG A 28 -14.56 5.01 -6.85
CA ARG A 28 -14.24 4.28 -5.63
C ARG A 28 -14.27 2.78 -5.88
N THR A 29 -13.32 2.07 -5.30
CA THR A 29 -13.30 0.62 -5.31
C THR A 29 -12.77 0.11 -3.98
N ALA A 30 -13.34 -0.97 -3.49
CA ALA A 30 -12.90 -1.62 -2.27
C ALA A 30 -12.79 -3.12 -2.51
N LEU A 31 -11.69 -3.68 -2.04
CA LEU A 31 -11.37 -5.09 -2.15
C LEU A 31 -10.94 -5.60 -0.77
N ALA A 32 -11.30 -6.84 -0.46
CA ALA A 32 -10.99 -7.49 0.80
C ALA A 32 -10.29 -8.84 0.57
N MET A 33 -9.69 -9.33 1.64
CA MET A 33 -9.14 -10.69 1.78
C MET A 33 -9.06 -11.05 3.26
N PRO A 34 -8.92 -12.35 3.61
CA PRO A 34 -8.57 -12.75 4.96
C PRO A 34 -7.30 -12.04 5.45
N ALA A 35 -7.32 -11.56 6.69
CA ALA A 35 -6.21 -10.82 7.29
C ALA A 35 -5.02 -11.73 7.62
N ALA A 36 -5.27 -12.99 8.00
CA ALA A 36 -4.19 -13.93 8.24
C ALA A 36 -3.78 -14.65 6.94
N PRO A 37 -2.47 -14.85 6.68
CA PRO A 37 -1.31 -14.30 7.40
C PRO A 37 -0.77 -12.99 6.76
N PHE A 38 -1.38 -12.52 5.66
CA PHE A 38 -0.80 -11.49 4.78
C PHE A 38 -1.55 -10.15 4.79
N GLY A 39 -2.54 -9.97 5.65
CA GLY A 39 -3.34 -8.75 5.75
C GLY A 39 -2.76 -7.68 6.66
N SER A 40 -1.45 -7.70 6.90
CA SER A 40 -0.77 -6.61 7.60
C SER A 40 -0.29 -5.54 6.60
N PRO A 41 -0.02 -4.30 7.07
CA PRO A 41 0.50 -3.24 6.23
C PRO A 41 1.80 -3.65 5.50
N ALA A 42 2.70 -4.36 6.19
CA ALA A 42 3.97 -4.84 5.63
C ALA A 42 3.78 -5.66 4.34
N TRP A 43 2.73 -6.47 4.25
CA TRP A 43 2.48 -7.33 3.10
C TRP A 43 1.69 -6.63 1.98
N GLN A 44 0.87 -5.63 2.33
CA GLN A 44 -0.05 -4.99 1.40
C GLN A 44 0.46 -3.66 0.83
N LEU A 45 1.21 -2.87 1.59
CA LEU A 45 1.85 -1.63 1.10
C LEU A 45 2.76 -1.85 -0.13
N PRO A 46 3.51 -2.95 -0.27
CA PRO A 46 4.32 -3.18 -1.47
C PRO A 46 3.49 -3.22 -2.76
N ALA A 47 2.22 -3.64 -2.72
CA ALA A 47 1.35 -3.59 -3.91
C ALA A 47 1.16 -2.15 -4.39
N LEU A 48 0.89 -1.25 -3.46
CA LEU A 48 0.68 0.17 -3.72
C LEU A 48 1.96 0.79 -4.23
N VAL A 49 3.09 0.55 -3.57
CA VAL A 49 4.40 1.03 -4.06
C VAL A 49 4.67 0.53 -5.48
N SER A 50 4.31 -0.72 -5.81
CA SER A 50 4.61 -1.29 -7.13
C SER A 50 3.72 -0.65 -8.19
N TYR A 51 2.48 -0.36 -7.82
CA TYR A 51 1.55 0.38 -8.67
C TYR A 51 2.07 1.78 -8.98
N LEU A 52 2.47 2.55 -7.96
CA LEU A 52 2.97 3.91 -8.13
C LEU A 52 4.25 3.94 -8.98
N HIS A 53 5.18 3.01 -8.73
CA HIS A 53 6.39 2.87 -9.53
C HIS A 53 6.07 2.50 -10.98
N ARG A 54 5.12 1.59 -11.22
CA ARG A 54 4.69 1.23 -12.57
C ARG A 54 4.15 2.43 -13.34
N LEU A 55 3.23 3.19 -12.73
CA LEU A 55 2.68 4.40 -13.35
C LEU A 55 3.76 5.42 -13.70
N ARG A 56 4.76 5.59 -12.83
CA ARG A 56 5.91 6.47 -13.08
C ARG A 56 6.76 6.00 -14.28
N GLN A 57 6.96 4.70 -14.44
CA GLN A 57 7.74 4.12 -15.54
C GLN A 57 6.99 4.12 -16.88
N GLU A 58 5.68 3.89 -16.83
CA GLU A 58 4.80 3.81 -18.00
C GLU A 58 4.28 5.17 -18.45
N ASP A 59 4.63 6.25 -17.72
CA ASP A 59 4.15 7.60 -17.96
C ASP A 59 2.61 7.69 -18.00
N GLU A 60 1.94 7.00 -17.07
CA GLU A 60 0.48 6.81 -17.08
C GLU A 60 -0.19 7.39 -15.83
N ASP A 61 -1.32 8.10 -16.00
CA ASP A 61 -2.12 8.58 -14.88
C ASP A 61 -2.88 7.43 -14.19
N PRO A 62 -3.13 7.52 -12.87
CA PRO A 62 -3.99 6.55 -12.20
C PRO A 62 -5.39 6.53 -12.81
N ALA A 63 -5.87 5.34 -13.15
CA ALA A 63 -7.25 5.11 -13.55
C ALA A 63 -7.87 3.97 -12.74
N PRO A 64 -9.20 3.98 -12.54
CA PRO A 64 -9.88 2.99 -11.69
C PRO A 64 -9.67 1.56 -12.20
N ASP A 65 -9.73 1.36 -13.52
CA ASP A 65 -9.53 0.05 -14.13
C ASP A 65 -8.07 -0.39 -14.09
N LEU A 66 -7.10 0.53 -14.16
CA LEU A 66 -5.68 0.23 -13.97
C LEU A 66 -5.38 -0.22 -12.55
N TRP A 67 -5.94 0.46 -11.55
CA TRP A 67 -5.81 0.08 -10.15
C TRP A 67 -6.45 -1.29 -9.89
N ARG A 68 -7.67 -1.52 -10.42
CA ARG A 68 -8.34 -2.82 -10.30
C ARG A 68 -7.52 -3.92 -10.96
N ALA A 69 -7.10 -3.73 -12.22
CA ALA A 69 -6.30 -4.71 -12.95
C ALA A 69 -4.93 -4.97 -12.30
N HIS A 70 -4.37 -4.00 -11.59
CA HIS A 70 -3.15 -4.20 -10.80
C HIS A 70 -3.40 -5.03 -9.54
N THR A 71 -4.50 -4.76 -8.83
CA THR A 71 -4.80 -5.41 -7.55
C THR A 71 -5.34 -6.84 -7.73
N GLU A 72 -6.18 -7.06 -8.74
CA GLU A 72 -6.75 -8.38 -9.06
C GLU A 72 -5.72 -9.30 -9.75
N ARG A 73 -4.62 -8.76 -10.27
CA ARG A 73 -3.53 -9.55 -10.84
C ARG A 73 -2.87 -10.39 -9.74
N ALA A 74 -2.97 -11.71 -9.87
CA ALA A 74 -2.19 -12.66 -9.07
C ALA A 74 -0.71 -12.62 -9.48
N THR A 75 -0.02 -11.52 -9.15
CA THR A 75 1.38 -11.30 -9.45
C THR A 75 2.19 -11.37 -8.16
N GLY A 76 3.01 -12.42 -8.06
CA GLY A 76 3.95 -12.61 -6.97
C GLY A 76 3.48 -13.54 -5.84
N PRO A 77 4.32 -13.71 -4.81
CA PRO A 77 4.13 -14.72 -3.77
C PRO A 77 3.18 -14.31 -2.64
N VAL A 78 2.72 -13.05 -2.61
CA VAL A 78 1.84 -12.51 -1.57
C VAL A 78 0.43 -12.32 -2.14
N PRO A 79 -0.62 -12.90 -1.52
CA PRO A 79 -1.98 -12.71 -1.97
C PRO A 79 -2.41 -11.25 -1.86
N ARG A 80 -3.18 -10.80 -2.85
CA ARG A 80 -3.77 -9.47 -2.91
C ARG A 80 -5.27 -9.52 -2.56
N PRO A 81 -5.85 -8.39 -2.12
CA PRO A 81 -7.29 -8.26 -1.96
C PRO A 81 -7.98 -8.55 -3.30
N HIS A 82 -8.92 -9.48 -3.31
CA HIS A 82 -9.57 -9.97 -4.53
C HIS A 82 -11.08 -10.13 -4.39
N LEU A 83 -11.59 -10.03 -3.16
CA LEU A 83 -13.02 -10.11 -2.90
C LEU A 83 -13.61 -8.71 -2.97
N ARG A 84 -14.60 -8.48 -3.83
CA ARG A 84 -15.28 -7.19 -3.89
C ARG A 84 -15.92 -6.87 -2.55
N TYR A 85 -15.61 -5.69 -2.03
CA TYR A 85 -16.06 -5.26 -0.72
C TYR A 85 -16.97 -4.05 -0.89
N HIS A 86 -18.20 -4.16 -0.39
CA HIS A 86 -19.25 -3.17 -0.61
C HIS A 86 -19.70 -2.46 0.67
N ALA A 87 -19.21 -2.91 1.84
CA ALA A 87 -19.52 -2.29 3.11
C ALA A 87 -18.57 -1.11 3.40
N ASP A 88 -18.93 -0.32 4.40
CA ASP A 88 -18.01 0.66 4.97
C ASP A 88 -17.03 -0.06 5.90
N ALA A 89 -15.79 -0.23 5.43
CA ALA A 89 -14.75 -0.91 6.17
C ALA A 89 -14.44 -0.24 7.51
N LEU A 90 -14.70 1.07 7.64
CA LEU A 90 -14.47 1.79 8.89
C LEU A 90 -15.52 1.48 9.97
N HIS A 91 -16.57 0.75 9.63
CA HIS A 91 -17.62 0.38 10.57
C HIS A 91 -17.85 -1.12 10.59
N ASP A 92 -17.02 -1.89 9.88
CA ASP A 92 -17.09 -3.35 9.87
C ASP A 92 -16.22 -3.92 10.99
N PRO A 93 -16.80 -4.59 11.99
CA PRO A 93 -16.03 -5.22 13.07
C PRO A 93 -15.11 -6.35 12.60
N ASP A 94 -15.34 -6.89 11.40
CA ASP A 94 -14.46 -7.91 10.82
C ASP A 94 -13.23 -7.27 10.14
N ALA A 95 -13.24 -5.96 9.83
CA ALA A 95 -12.15 -5.27 9.14
C ALA A 95 -11.04 -4.79 10.09
N VAL A 96 -10.17 -5.71 10.48
CA VAL A 96 -9.08 -5.46 11.46
C VAL A 96 -7.95 -4.57 10.92
N CYS A 97 -7.80 -4.46 9.60
CA CYS A 97 -6.84 -3.57 8.96
C CYS A 97 -7.41 -2.99 7.67
N VAL A 98 -7.46 -1.66 7.58
CA VAL A 98 -7.98 -0.93 6.44
C VAL A 98 -6.87 -0.06 5.83
N LEU A 99 -6.63 -0.26 4.54
CA LEU A 99 -5.76 0.58 3.72
C LEU A 99 -6.63 1.53 2.90
N HIS A 100 -6.74 2.78 3.34
CA HIS A 100 -7.50 3.81 2.66
C HIS A 100 -6.58 4.66 1.77
N ILE A 101 -6.74 4.53 0.46
CA ILE A 101 -5.85 5.04 -0.59
C ILE A 101 -6.58 6.13 -1.36
N ARG A 102 -5.88 7.24 -1.62
CA ARG A 102 -6.30 8.25 -2.59
C ARG A 102 -5.25 8.34 -3.68
N LEU A 103 -5.68 8.27 -4.92
CA LEU A 103 -4.83 8.38 -6.10
C LEU A 103 -5.34 9.52 -6.97
N GLY A 104 -4.44 10.40 -7.40
CA GLY A 104 -4.73 11.53 -8.26
C GLY A 104 -3.76 11.63 -9.44
N PRO A 105 -4.01 12.58 -10.36
CA PRO A 105 -3.18 12.74 -11.55
C PRO A 105 -1.71 12.95 -11.18
N ARG A 106 -0.83 12.67 -12.15
CA ARG A 106 0.61 12.86 -11.95
C ARG A 106 0.96 14.32 -11.76
N ASP A 107 1.95 14.53 -10.90
CA ASP A 107 2.61 15.81 -10.75
C ASP A 107 3.43 16.10 -12.00
N GLU A 108 3.19 17.24 -12.64
CA GLU A 108 3.80 17.60 -13.92
C GLU A 108 5.32 17.72 -13.85
N ASP A 109 5.85 18.07 -12.68
CA ASP A 109 7.28 18.25 -12.49
C ASP A 109 7.98 16.92 -12.21
N THR A 110 7.49 16.16 -11.23
CA THR A 110 8.16 14.92 -10.76
C THR A 110 7.74 13.69 -11.55
N GLY A 111 6.62 13.74 -12.27
CA GLY A 111 6.05 12.61 -13.02
C GLY A 111 5.44 11.52 -12.14
N TRP A 112 5.44 11.70 -10.81
CA TRP A 112 4.84 10.74 -9.88
C TRP A 112 3.34 11.01 -9.71
N PRO A 113 2.50 9.97 -9.61
CA PRO A 113 1.09 10.13 -9.28
C PRO A 113 0.91 10.75 -7.88
N ALA A 114 -0.04 11.69 -7.75
CA ALA A 114 -0.48 12.15 -6.44
C ALA A 114 -1.06 10.95 -5.67
N ALA A 115 -0.53 10.67 -4.49
CA ALA A 115 -0.92 9.49 -3.72
C ALA A 115 -0.95 9.80 -2.23
N ASP A 116 -2.06 9.45 -1.57
CA ASP A 116 -2.18 9.46 -0.12
C ASP A 116 -2.57 8.07 0.35
N VAL A 117 -2.06 7.67 1.51
CA VAL A 117 -2.47 6.44 2.16
C VAL A 117 -2.69 6.66 3.64
N ALA A 118 -3.78 6.10 4.16
CA ALA A 118 -4.02 5.94 5.58
C ALA A 118 -4.09 4.43 5.87
N VAL A 119 -3.18 3.96 6.72
CA VAL A 119 -3.25 2.63 7.34
C VAL A 119 -3.99 2.78 8.65
N ILE A 120 -5.06 2.01 8.80
CA ILE A 120 -5.95 2.05 9.93
C ILE A 120 -6.04 0.64 10.49
N GLU A 121 -5.50 0.42 11.68
CA GLU A 121 -5.47 -0.89 12.34
C GLU A 121 -6.33 -0.87 13.60
N GLN A 122 -7.09 -1.94 13.77
CA GLN A 122 -7.89 -2.18 14.96
C GLN A 122 -7.02 -2.87 16.02
N GLU A 123 -6.98 -2.31 17.23
CA GLU A 123 -6.42 -3.01 18.38
C GLU A 123 -7.37 -4.12 18.84
N GLU A 124 -6.83 -5.20 19.42
CA GLU A 124 -7.66 -6.26 20.02
C GLU A 124 -8.57 -5.66 21.11
N GLY A 125 -9.87 -5.54 20.82
CA GLY A 125 -10.86 -4.95 21.74
C GLY A 125 -12.05 -4.29 21.04
N ALA A 126 -13.00 -3.78 21.82
CA ALA A 126 -14.28 -3.22 21.35
C ALA A 126 -14.21 -1.75 20.88
N CYS A 127 -13.01 -1.21 20.62
CA CYS A 127 -12.83 0.19 20.25
C CYS A 127 -12.72 0.36 18.72
N PRO A 128 -13.19 1.50 18.14
CA PRO A 128 -13.33 1.60 16.70
C PRO A 128 -11.99 1.55 15.94
N PHE A 129 -10.89 2.14 16.42
CA PHE A 129 -9.55 2.08 15.79
C PHE A 129 -8.43 2.37 16.81
N GLY A 130 -7.31 1.63 16.75
CA GLY A 130 -6.19 1.80 17.67
C GLY A 130 -5.00 2.57 17.09
N ARG A 131 -4.71 2.40 15.79
CA ARG A 131 -3.59 3.08 15.11
C ARG A 131 -4.00 3.62 13.74
N ILE A 132 -3.75 4.91 13.51
CA ILE A 132 -3.91 5.55 12.19
C ILE A 132 -2.60 6.19 11.77
N THR A 133 -2.01 5.69 10.68
CA THR A 133 -0.78 6.22 10.10
C THR A 133 -1.07 6.77 8.71
N ARG A 134 -0.75 8.05 8.48
CA ARG A 134 -0.95 8.71 7.18
C ARG A 134 0.38 9.01 6.50
N ARG A 135 0.45 8.81 5.19
CA ARG A 135 1.59 9.18 4.34
C ARG A 135 1.09 9.82 3.05
N HIS A 136 1.87 10.77 2.55
CA HIS A 136 1.56 11.62 1.42
C HIS A 136 2.73 11.60 0.44
N GLY A 137 2.45 11.31 -0.83
CA GLY A 137 3.43 11.19 -1.89
C GLY A 137 4.12 9.82 -1.95
N ALA A 138 4.59 9.46 -3.15
CA ALA A 138 5.21 8.17 -3.42
C ALA A 138 6.45 7.88 -2.55
N GLU A 139 7.29 8.89 -2.30
CA GLU A 139 8.48 8.76 -1.44
C GLU A 139 8.10 8.34 -0.01
N ALA A 140 7.17 9.05 0.63
CA ALA A 140 6.79 8.78 2.02
C ALA A 140 6.04 7.44 2.17
N ILE A 141 5.26 7.06 1.14
CA ILE A 141 4.59 5.75 1.09
C ILE A 141 5.62 4.63 0.94
N ALA A 142 6.60 4.78 0.05
CA ALA A 142 7.65 3.80 -0.15
C ALA A 142 8.55 3.65 1.10
N ALA A 143 8.90 4.76 1.75
CA ALA A 143 9.62 4.76 3.03
C ALA A 143 8.84 3.99 4.10
N TYR A 144 7.55 4.29 4.23
CA TYR A 144 6.71 3.62 5.23
C TYR A 144 6.56 2.12 4.94
N ALA A 145 6.46 1.73 3.67
CA ALA A 145 6.45 0.32 3.28
C ALA A 145 7.76 -0.39 3.67
N ALA A 146 8.91 0.24 3.44
CA ALA A 146 10.21 -0.31 3.81
C ALA A 146 10.36 -0.48 5.33
N ASP A 147 9.88 0.49 6.12
CA ASP A 147 9.88 0.42 7.59
C ASP A 147 9.04 -0.75 8.10
N GLU A 148 7.79 -0.88 7.62
CA GLU A 148 6.88 -1.96 8.00
C GLU A 148 7.44 -3.34 7.60
N LEU A 149 8.05 -3.46 6.42
CA LEU A 149 8.69 -4.69 5.96
C LEU A 149 9.94 -5.04 6.76
N THR A 150 10.72 -4.06 7.18
CA THR A 150 11.89 -4.26 8.04
C THR A 150 11.48 -4.75 9.42
N ALA A 151 10.42 -4.16 9.99
CA ALA A 151 9.84 -4.63 11.25
C ALA A 151 9.30 -6.06 11.13
N GLU A 152 8.61 -6.38 10.03
CA GLU A 152 8.09 -7.72 9.76
C GLU A 152 9.21 -8.75 9.56
N HIS A 153 10.29 -8.40 8.85
CA HIS A 153 11.49 -9.23 8.74
C HIS A 153 12.09 -9.58 10.12
N ALA A 154 12.23 -8.58 11.00
CA ALA A 154 12.74 -8.78 12.35
C ALA A 154 11.81 -9.69 13.17
N ARG A 155 10.49 -9.47 13.10
CA ARG A 155 9.48 -10.30 13.77
C ARG A 155 9.53 -11.76 13.31
N LEU A 156 9.56 -11.99 12.00
CA LEU A 156 9.62 -13.33 11.42
C LEU A 156 10.94 -14.05 11.73
N THR A 157 12.06 -13.32 11.74
CA THR A 157 13.35 -13.88 12.15
C THR A 157 13.34 -14.29 13.63
N ALA A 158 12.72 -13.49 14.50
CA ALA A 158 12.54 -13.84 15.90
C ALA A 158 11.64 -15.08 16.08
N LEU A 159 10.53 -15.16 15.34
CA LEU A 159 9.64 -16.34 15.34
C LEU A 159 10.35 -17.58 14.80
N ALA A 160 11.13 -17.47 13.73
CA ALA A 160 11.92 -18.55 13.19
C ALA A 160 12.89 -19.13 14.23
N ARG A 161 13.58 -18.26 14.99
CA ARG A 161 14.48 -18.68 16.07
C ARG A 161 13.71 -19.36 17.21
N ARG A 162 12.57 -18.79 17.61
CA ARG A 162 11.75 -19.29 18.71
C ARG A 162 11.12 -20.66 18.40
N HIS A 163 10.61 -20.83 17.18
CA HIS A 163 9.86 -22.02 16.77
C HIS A 163 10.70 -23.03 15.97
N GLN A 164 11.95 -22.70 15.65
CA GLN A 164 12.85 -23.49 14.81
C GLN A 164 12.22 -23.87 13.45
N ASP A 165 11.38 -22.97 12.91
CA ASP A 165 10.62 -23.22 11.69
C ASP A 165 11.20 -22.47 10.48
N ALA A 166 11.64 -23.23 9.48
CA ALA A 166 12.19 -22.72 8.23
C ALA A 166 11.16 -21.95 7.37
N ALA A 167 9.86 -22.15 7.57
CA ALA A 167 8.82 -21.38 6.89
C ALA A 167 8.89 -19.88 7.25
N PHE A 168 9.12 -19.56 8.52
CA PHE A 168 9.30 -18.17 8.95
C PHE A 168 10.57 -17.54 8.37
N LEU A 169 11.66 -18.31 8.19
CA LEU A 169 12.87 -17.79 7.52
C LEU A 169 12.61 -17.43 6.06
N ARG A 170 11.83 -18.25 5.33
CA ARG A 170 11.46 -17.94 3.94
C ARG A 170 10.63 -16.68 3.83
N LEU A 171 9.67 -16.48 4.74
CA LEU A 171 8.88 -15.26 4.81
C LEU A 171 9.73 -14.05 5.22
N ALA A 172 10.65 -14.21 6.18
CA ALA A 172 11.56 -13.15 6.59
C ALA A 172 12.43 -12.69 5.41
N GLU A 173 12.96 -13.61 4.61
CA GLU A 173 13.74 -13.29 3.43
C GLU A 173 12.91 -12.61 2.33
N LEU A 174 11.65 -13.01 2.17
CA LEU A 174 10.72 -12.30 1.28
C LEU A 174 10.48 -10.86 1.75
N ALA A 175 10.24 -10.65 3.04
CA ALA A 175 10.04 -9.32 3.62
C ALA A 175 11.27 -8.44 3.42
N ARG A 176 12.48 -8.99 3.63
CA ARG A 176 13.76 -8.28 3.40
C ARG A 176 13.90 -7.82 1.96
N ARG A 177 13.70 -8.71 0.98
CA ARG A 177 13.78 -8.34 -0.44
C ARG A 177 12.74 -7.31 -0.85
N ALA A 178 11.54 -7.38 -0.28
CA ALA A 178 10.50 -6.39 -0.52
C ALA A 178 10.87 -5.03 0.12
N ALA A 179 11.53 -5.02 1.27
CA ALA A 179 12.05 -3.79 1.91
C ALA A 179 13.12 -3.14 1.03
N ASP A 180 14.12 -3.92 0.59
CA ASP A 180 15.19 -3.45 -0.30
C ASP A 180 14.61 -2.81 -1.58
N TRP A 181 13.58 -3.43 -2.15
CA TRP A 181 12.91 -2.90 -3.33
C TRP A 181 12.09 -1.64 -3.04
N ALA A 182 11.36 -1.57 -1.91
CA ALA A 182 10.63 -0.36 -1.52
C ALA A 182 11.60 0.82 -1.28
N ASP A 183 12.78 0.56 -0.72
CA ASP A 183 13.83 1.56 -0.57
C ASP A 183 14.39 2.06 -1.90
N GLN A 184 14.51 1.20 -2.92
CA GLN A 184 14.90 1.63 -4.26
C GLN A 184 13.85 2.57 -4.88
N VAL A 185 12.57 2.27 -4.71
CA VAL A 185 11.48 3.14 -5.18
C VAL A 185 11.47 4.48 -4.44
N ARG A 186 11.70 4.45 -3.12
CA ARG A 186 11.88 5.67 -2.31
C ARG A 186 13.02 6.53 -2.83
N ALA A 187 14.19 5.92 -3.07
CA ALA A 187 15.36 6.64 -3.56
C ALA A 187 15.12 7.27 -4.94
N ALA A 188 14.41 6.57 -5.83
CA ALA A 188 14.02 7.10 -7.13
C ALA A 188 13.08 8.32 -7.00
N ALA A 189 12.03 8.22 -6.18
CA ALA A 189 11.11 9.32 -5.94
C ALA A 189 11.81 10.55 -5.32
N HIS A 190 12.72 10.31 -4.38
CA HIS A 190 13.53 11.37 -3.77
C HIS A 190 14.46 12.05 -4.79
N ALA A 191 15.13 11.27 -5.64
CA ALA A 191 16.04 11.80 -6.65
C ALA A 191 15.31 12.70 -7.66
N ASP A 192 14.13 12.28 -8.14
CA ASP A 192 13.27 13.07 -9.03
C ASP A 192 12.88 14.41 -8.37
N ALA A 193 12.46 14.38 -7.10
CA ALA A 193 12.08 15.59 -6.36
C ALA A 193 13.26 16.57 -6.18
N VAL A 194 14.45 16.06 -5.83
CA VAL A 194 15.67 16.88 -5.66
C VAL A 194 16.11 17.50 -6.99
N HIS A 195 16.02 16.75 -8.09
CA HIS A 195 16.37 17.25 -9.42
C HIS A 195 15.52 18.48 -9.81
N ILE A 196 14.20 18.38 -9.64
CA ILE A 196 13.26 19.48 -9.89
C ILE A 196 13.57 20.70 -9.02
N GLN A 197 13.86 20.50 -7.72
CA GLN A 197 14.22 21.61 -6.84
C GLN A 197 15.50 22.31 -7.27
N ALA A 198 16.51 21.55 -7.71
CA ALA A 198 17.76 22.10 -8.20
C ALA A 198 17.56 22.94 -9.47
N ASP A 199 16.74 22.46 -10.41
CA ASP A 199 16.46 23.19 -11.65
C ASP A 199 15.64 24.47 -11.40
N ARG A 200 14.67 24.41 -10.50
CA ARG A 200 13.94 25.60 -10.03
C ARG A 200 14.87 26.62 -9.38
N ALA A 201 15.84 26.18 -8.57
CA ALA A 201 16.82 27.07 -7.96
C ALA A 201 17.73 27.73 -9.00
N ARG A 202 18.23 26.97 -9.99
CA ARG A 202 19.05 27.49 -11.09
C ARG A 202 18.29 28.51 -11.94
N ALA A 203 17.03 28.24 -12.26
CA ALA A 203 16.19 29.15 -13.03
C ALA A 203 15.92 30.49 -12.31
N ARG A 204 15.91 30.50 -10.97
CA ARG A 204 15.78 31.75 -10.19
C ARG A 204 17.06 32.59 -10.19
N ILE A 205 18.23 31.96 -10.24
CA ILE A 205 19.53 32.67 -10.27
C ILE A 205 19.79 33.26 -11.67
N ALA A 206 19.27 32.63 -12.72
CA ALA A 206 19.43 33.09 -14.10
C ALA A 206 18.46 34.21 -14.53
N ARG A 207 17.58 34.67 -13.64
CA ARG A 207 16.66 35.81 -13.85
C ARG A 207 17.14 37.03 -13.06
#